data_AF-A0AA43F9R7-F1
#
_entry.id   AF-A0AA43F9R7-F1
#
_cell.length_a   1.000
_cell.length_b   1.000
_cell.length_c   1.000
_cell.angle_alpha   90.00
_cell.angle_beta   90.00
_cell.angle_gamma   90.00
#
_symmetry.space_group_name_H-M   'P 1'
#
loop_
_entity.id
_entity.type
_entity.pdbx_description
1 polymer ?
#
loop_
_entity_poly.entity_id
_entity_poly.type
_entity_poly.pdbx_seq_one_letter_code
_entity_poly.pdbx_strand_id
1 'polypeptide(L)' 'KNKTVPKKPPCIGDVIMWVAKLGGYLARRSDGPPGTITLWRGWKRLADLTEGWNLAAHA' A
#
# COMPACT_ATOMS: atom_id res chain seq x y z
N LYS A 1 8.70 -14.63 -5.13
CA LYS A 1 10.09 -14.14 -4.94
C LYS A 1 10.06 -13.16 -3.77
N ASN A 2 10.77 -13.41 -2.66
CA ASN A 2 10.86 -12.43 -1.58
C ASN A 2 11.69 -11.25 -2.06
N LYS A 3 11.06 -10.08 -2.17
CA LYS A 3 11.77 -8.82 -2.40
C LYS A 3 12.44 -8.43 -1.08
N THR A 4 13.73 -8.16 -1.12
CA THR A 4 14.47 -7.64 0.03
C THR A 4 13.98 -6.22 0.36
N VAL A 5 13.93 -5.87 1.64
CA VAL A 5 13.57 -4.53 2.09
C VAL A 5 14.53 -3.51 1.46
N PRO A 6 14.02 -2.41 0.84
CA PRO A 6 14.88 -1.37 0.28
C PRO A 6 15.79 -0.77 1.35
N LYS A 7 17.07 -0.56 1.03
CA LYS A 7 18.03 0.10 1.93
C LYS A 7 17.68 1.57 2.20
N LYS A 8 17.11 2.25 1.20
CA LYS A 8 16.64 3.63 1.30
C LYS A 8 15.12 3.61 1.50
N PRO A 9 14.59 4.36 2.49
CA PRO A 9 13.15 4.51 2.62
C PRO A 9 12.51 5.04 1.33
N PRO A 10 11.33 4.52 0.94
CA PRO A 10 10.58 5.04 -0.20
C PRO A 10 10.18 6.51 0.03
N CYS A 11 9.98 7.26 -1.06
CA CYS A 11 9.42 8.60 -0.90
C CYS A 11 7.93 8.51 -0.56
N ILE A 12 7.36 9.60 -0.03
CA ILE A 12 5.94 9.64 0.31
C ILE A 12 5.05 9.34 -0.90
N GLY A 13 5.45 9.77 -2.10
CA GLY A 13 4.73 9.49 -3.35
C GLY A 13 4.66 8.00 -3.67
N ASP A 14 5.76 7.26 -3.44
CA ASP A 14 5.79 5.80 -3.63
C ASP A 14 4.81 5.11 -2.68
N VAL A 15 4.81 5.54 -1.41
CA VAL A 15 3.91 4.99 -0.38
C VAL A 15 2.45 5.27 -0.72
N ILE A 16 2.12 6.49 -1.15
CA ILE A 16 0.76 6.85 -1.61
C ILE A 16 0.32 5.93 -2.76
N MET A 17 1.21 5.67 -3.72
CA MET A 17 0.91 4.77 -4.84
C MET A 17 0.72 3.32 -4.40
N TRP A 18 1.48 2.85 -3.41
CA TRP A 18 1.31 1.50 -2.85
C TRP A 18 -0.02 1.35 -2.12
N VAL A 19 -0.37 2.32 -1.27
CA VAL A 19 -1.66 2.36 -0.58
C VAL A 19 -2.81 2.40 -1.59
N ALA A 20 -2.73 3.27 -2.61
CA ALA A 20 -3.74 3.35 -3.65
C ALA A 20 -3.95 2.01 -4.38
N LYS A 21 -2.87 1.27 -4.67
CA LYS A 21 -2.95 -0.05 -5.30
C LYS A 21 -3.71 -1.07 -4.44
N LEU A 22 -3.54 -1.03 -3.12
CA LEU A 22 -4.35 -1.85 -2.19
C LEU A 22 -5.85 -1.51 -2.28
N GLY A 23 -6.18 -0.25 -2.60
CA GLY A 23 -7.56 0.22 -2.79
C GLY A 23 -8.13 -0.02 -4.19
N GLY A 24 -7.39 -0.69 -5.08
CA GLY A 24 -7.81 -1.00 -6.44
C GLY A 24 -7.30 -0.04 -7.53
N TYR A 25 -6.35 0.86 -7.20
CA TYR A 25 -5.71 1.70 -8.22
C TYR A 25 -4.81 0.86 -9.13
N LEU A 26 -5.04 0.90 -10.45
CA LEU A 26 -4.26 0.11 -11.41
C LEU A 26 -2.89 0.73 -11.71
N ALA A 27 -2.74 2.05 -11.58
CA ALA A 27 -1.52 2.80 -11.89
C ALA A 27 -1.03 2.59 -13.34
N ARG A 28 -1.95 2.71 -14.31
CA ARG A 28 -1.60 2.70 -15.75
C ARG A 28 -1.00 4.05 -16.15
N ARG A 29 -0.25 4.06 -17.25
CA ARG A 29 0.48 5.25 -17.73
C ARG A 29 -0.38 6.51 -17.90
N SER A 30 -1.65 6.34 -18.26
CA SER A 30 -2.60 7.44 -18.49
C SER A 30 -3.65 7.59 -17.38
N ASP A 31 -3.52 6.85 -16.27
CA ASP A 31 -4.40 7.08 -15.13
C ASP A 31 -4.04 8.42 -14.47
N GLY A 32 -5.06 9.21 -14.12
CA GLY A 32 -4.87 10.38 -13.26
C GLY A 32 -4.48 9.98 -11.83
N PRO A 33 -4.11 10.93 -10.96
CA PRO A 33 -3.73 10.63 -9.58
C PRO A 33 -4.85 9.87 -8.84
N PRO A 34 -4.52 8.99 -7.88
CA PRO A 34 -5.51 8.23 -7.14
C PRO A 34 -6.45 9.14 -6.35
N GLY A 35 -7.76 8.87 -6.44
CA GLY A 35 -8.78 9.62 -5.71
C GLY A 35 -8.91 9.20 -4.24
N THR A 36 -9.62 10.03 -3.46
CA THR A 36 -9.80 9.85 -2.01
C THR A 36 -10.41 8.51 -1.63
N ILE A 37 -11.42 8.02 -2.38
CA ILE A 37 -12.09 6.74 -2.08
C ILE A 37 -11.10 5.57 -2.25
N THR A 38 -10.28 5.61 -3.31
CA THR A 38 -9.26 4.59 -3.57
C THR A 38 -8.21 4.58 -2.46
N LEU A 39 -7.75 5.76 -2.02
CA LEU A 39 -6.82 5.86 -0.89
C LEU A 39 -7.43 5.35 0.42
N TRP A 40 -8.68 5.69 0.72
CA TRP A 40 -9.36 5.23 1.93
C TRP A 40 -9.50 3.70 1.97
N ARG A 41 -9.93 3.08 0.86
CA ARG A 41 -10.01 1.62 0.74
C ARG A 41 -8.65 0.97 0.93
N GLY A 42 -7.62 1.56 0.32
CA GLY A 42 -6.24 1.10 0.46
C GLY A 42 -5.71 1.18 1.89
N TRP A 43 -5.99 2.29 2.58
CA TRP A 43 -5.59 2.50 3.97
C TRP A 43 -6.25 1.50 4.92
N LYS A 44 -7.57 1.30 4.79
CA LYS A 44 -8.29 0.28 5.56
C LYS A 44 -7.68 -1.11 5.33
N ARG A 45 -7.41 -1.47 4.08
CA ARG A 45 -6.78 -2.76 3.75
C ARG A 45 -5.37 -2.90 4.34
N LEU A 46 -4.59 -1.82 4.35
CA LEU A 46 -3.26 -1.81 4.97
C LEU A 46 -3.35 -2.03 6.48
N ALA A 47 -4.30 -1.41 7.16
CA ALA A 47 -4.52 -1.60 8.59
C ALA A 47 -4.86 -3.07 8.90
N ASP A 48 -5.82 -3.66 8.18
CA ASP A 48 -6.20 -5.07 8.36
C ASP A 48 -5.00 -6.03 8.17
N LEU A 49 -4.17 -5.78 7.14
CA LEU A 49 -2.98 -6.58 6.87
C LEU A 49 -1.91 -6.43 7.96
N THR A 50 -1.74 -5.22 8.48
CA THR A 50 -0.79 -4.92 9.56
C THR A 50 -1.21 -5.62 10.84
N GLU A 51 -2.50 -5.62 11.16
CA GLU A 51 -3.03 -6.33 12.32
C GLU A 51 -2.85 -7.84 12.18
N GLY A 52 -3.21 -8.41 11.04
CA GLY A 52 -2.97 -9.84 10.76
C GLY A 52 -1.50 -10.24 10.86
N TRP A 53 -0.59 -9.38 10.38
CA TRP A 53 0.85 -9.58 10.54
C TRP A 53 1.28 -9.54 12.00
N ASN A 54 0.83 -8.54 12.76
CA ASN A 54 1.19 -8.41 14.17
C ASN A 54 0.72 -9.62 14.98
N LEU A 55 -0.49 -10.11 14.73
CA LEU A 55 -1.00 -11.33 15.35
C LEU A 55 -0.15 -12.55 14.99
N ALA A 56 0.20 -12.73 13.71
CA ALA A 56 1.02 -13.87 13.27
C ALA A 56 2.48 -13.81 13.75
N ALA A 57 3.04 -12.61 13.94
CA ALA A 57 4.42 -12.41 14.37
C ALA A 57 4.62 -12.50 15.88
N HIS A 58 3.54 -12.37 16.67
CA HIS A 58 3.56 -12.42 18.14
C HIS A 58 2.72 -13.57 18.72
N ALA A 59 2.27 -14.50 17.88
CA ALA A 59 1.70 -15.79 18.27
C ALA A 59 2.81 -16.86 18.27
#